data_AF-A0A7D7QXU9-F1
#
_entry.id   AF-A0A7D7QXU9-F1
#
_cell.length_a   1.000
_cell.length_b   1.000
_cell.length_c   1.000
_cell.angle_alpha   90.00
_cell.angle_beta   90.00
_cell.angle_gamma   90.00
#
_symmetry.space_group_name_H-M   'P 1'
#
loop_
_entity.id
_entity.type
_entity.pdbx_description
1 polymer ?
#
loop_
_entity_poly.entity_id
_entity_poly.type
_entity_poly.pdbx_seq_one_letter_code
_entity_poly.pdbx_strand_id
1 'polypeptide(L)'
;MSNLDLLHFEHLKLAVQAQYLKNHTPSHEDISKWKGIDIIYFQEDLRQIAKGNISEKTFYTYFKNVPATKLPRIDMLNLLSIYAGFVSWHDFRKNSGLQEILSEETLTQELQEDPKSKSAVKTGNGGIARTSFPEVSTEIEEKPVLQNTNTEYQPVNEIRPPFETYDTEQKPKRKSLKRYLLGFATLLLTLLVGYLGFGDKLFDKTYSYCFSDADRNAVIQNMLEIKVIKENESPIMYRIQPGECFNYSTKDKVLRMEISSPFYENLNVNRNLETAPLEENIELKPDDYKMAVYYFSKKDISGNPDEALSLIKQKRNELESRISDNAVIYQVYDSDLYGIETLDKQKYITLVTTPTTSLRNLSVIEMKREKGKIVSIKFKINEDEENN
;
A
#
# COMPACT_ATOMS: atom_id res chain seq x y z
N MET A 1 -5.49 -38.96 34.10
CA MET A 1 -4.39 -37.98 33.97
C MET A 1 -3.99 -37.58 35.37
N SER A 2 -2.71 -37.40 35.68
CA SER A 2 -2.31 -37.06 37.05
C SER A 2 -2.59 -35.58 37.35
N ASN A 3 -2.97 -35.26 38.59
CA ASN A 3 -3.01 -33.86 39.05
C ASN A 3 -1.62 -33.21 38.99
N LEU A 4 -0.57 -34.03 39.20
CA LEU A 4 0.82 -33.65 39.06
C LEU A 4 1.17 -33.11 37.67
N ASP A 5 0.71 -33.72 36.57
CA ASP A 5 0.96 -33.20 35.21
C ASP A 5 0.33 -31.82 34.98
N LEU A 6 -0.81 -31.52 35.62
CA LEU A 6 -1.46 -30.21 35.54
C LEU A 6 -0.70 -29.15 36.35
N LEU A 7 -0.18 -29.49 37.54
CA LEU A 7 0.71 -28.61 38.32
C LEU A 7 1.99 -28.26 37.54
N HIS A 8 2.61 -29.26 36.91
CA HIS A 8 3.73 -29.05 35.99
C HIS A 8 3.37 -28.10 34.83
N PHE A 9 2.14 -28.14 34.33
CA PHE A 9 1.72 -27.27 33.23
C PHE A 9 1.51 -25.81 33.67
N GLU A 10 1.02 -25.57 34.89
CA GLU A 10 1.01 -24.22 35.46
C GLU A 10 2.43 -23.69 35.73
N HIS A 11 3.35 -24.54 36.20
CA HIS A 11 4.77 -24.16 36.32
C HIS A 11 5.38 -23.82 34.95
N LEU A 12 5.00 -24.54 33.88
CA LEU A 12 5.43 -24.21 32.52
C LEU A 12 4.83 -22.87 32.03
N LYS A 13 3.56 -22.57 32.33
CA LYS A 13 2.95 -21.26 32.02
C LYS A 13 3.71 -20.11 32.69
N LEU A 14 4.13 -20.28 33.94
CA LEU A 14 4.96 -19.31 34.66
C LEU A 14 6.37 -19.17 34.04
N ALA A 15 7.02 -20.28 33.65
CA ALA A 15 8.31 -20.25 32.98
C ALA A 15 8.25 -19.55 31.59
N VAL A 16 7.19 -19.80 30.83
CA VAL A 16 6.88 -19.14 29.55
C VAL A 16 6.66 -17.64 29.75
N GLN A 17 5.86 -17.24 30.73
CA GLN A 17 5.67 -15.82 31.08
C GLN A 17 6.99 -15.15 31.47
N ALA A 18 7.75 -15.78 32.37
CA ALA A 18 9.04 -15.26 32.84
C ALA A 18 10.11 -15.20 31.74
N GLN A 19 10.02 -16.03 30.71
CA GLN A 19 10.88 -15.95 29.53
C GLN A 19 10.51 -14.75 28.65
N TYR A 20 9.22 -14.57 28.32
CA TYR A 20 8.74 -13.46 27.49
C TYR A 20 9.06 -12.10 28.13
N LEU A 21 8.83 -11.96 29.45
CA LEU A 21 9.08 -10.74 30.22
C LEU A 21 10.56 -10.31 30.31
N LYS A 22 11.53 -11.13 29.88
CA LYS A 22 12.95 -10.72 29.79
C LYS A 22 13.19 -9.70 28.67
N ASN A 23 12.47 -9.85 27.57
CA ASN A 23 12.71 -9.13 26.33
C ASN A 23 11.52 -8.24 25.91
N HIS A 24 10.34 -8.46 26.50
CA HIS A 24 9.09 -7.80 26.11
C HIS A 24 8.35 -7.20 27.31
N THR A 25 7.64 -6.09 27.08
CA THR A 25 6.78 -5.43 28.08
C THR A 25 5.31 -5.49 27.61
N PRO A 26 4.58 -6.60 27.85
CA PRO A 26 3.16 -6.72 27.54
C PRO A 26 2.29 -5.78 28.39
N SER A 27 1.03 -5.61 27.98
CA SER A 27 0.06 -4.74 28.65
C SER A 27 -0.25 -5.10 30.12
N HIS A 28 0.08 -6.33 30.54
CA HIS A 28 0.03 -6.83 31.91
C HIS A 28 1.17 -7.83 32.11
N GLU A 29 1.77 -7.92 33.29
CA GLU A 29 2.79 -8.95 33.59
C GLU A 29 2.22 -10.39 33.48
N ASP A 30 0.96 -10.57 33.89
CA ASP A 30 0.24 -11.84 33.95
C ASP A 30 -0.28 -12.29 32.57
N ILE A 31 0.20 -13.45 32.11
CA ILE A 31 -0.14 -14.06 30.81
C ILE A 31 -1.63 -14.39 30.65
N SER A 32 -2.35 -14.62 31.75
CA SER A 32 -3.80 -14.81 31.73
C SER A 32 -4.55 -13.51 31.41
N LYS A 33 -3.92 -12.33 31.53
CA LYS A 33 -4.56 -11.03 31.25
C LYS A 33 -4.34 -10.54 29.81
N TRP A 34 -3.29 -10.98 29.12
CA TRP A 34 -2.90 -10.60 27.74
C TRP A 34 -4.04 -10.68 26.71
N LYS A 35 -4.24 -9.66 25.87
CA LYS A 35 -5.32 -9.63 24.85
C LYS A 35 -4.82 -9.12 23.51
N GLY A 36 -5.39 -9.65 22.42
CA GLY A 36 -5.14 -9.16 21.06
C GLY A 36 -3.65 -9.07 20.74
N ILE A 37 -3.12 -7.84 20.67
CA ILE A 37 -1.72 -7.58 20.35
C ILE A 37 -0.71 -8.26 21.28
N ASP A 38 -1.00 -8.38 22.59
CA ASP A 38 -0.13 -9.11 23.53
C ASP A 38 0.01 -10.60 23.13
N ILE A 39 -1.07 -11.18 22.61
CA ILE A 39 -1.13 -12.58 22.16
C ILE A 39 -0.41 -12.73 20.82
N ILE A 40 -0.59 -11.78 19.91
CA ILE A 40 0.05 -11.77 18.58
C ILE A 40 1.58 -11.64 18.71
N TYR A 41 2.08 -10.74 19.56
CA TYR A 41 3.52 -10.60 19.82
C TYR A 41 4.10 -11.85 20.51
N PHE A 42 3.37 -12.47 21.45
CA PHE A 42 3.77 -13.77 22.00
C PHE A 42 3.78 -14.89 20.95
N GLN A 43 2.80 -14.93 20.04
CA GLN A 43 2.77 -15.89 18.93
C GLN A 43 3.95 -15.69 17.96
N GLU A 44 4.37 -14.45 17.73
CA GLU A 44 5.54 -14.12 16.92
C GLU A 44 6.84 -14.57 17.59
N ASP A 45 7.10 -14.14 18.83
CA ASP A 45 8.31 -14.51 19.58
C ASP A 45 8.44 -16.03 19.77
N LEU A 46 7.31 -16.70 20.02
CA LEU A 46 7.24 -18.17 20.10
C LEU A 46 7.55 -18.84 18.75
N ARG A 47 7.16 -18.24 17.61
CA ARG A 47 7.54 -18.71 16.28
C ARG A 47 9.03 -18.52 16.00
N GLN A 48 9.61 -17.39 16.42
CA GLN A 48 11.04 -17.10 16.23
C GLN A 48 11.92 -18.05 17.07
N ILE A 49 11.63 -18.19 18.37
CA ILE A 49 12.45 -18.99 19.30
C ILE A 49 12.23 -20.49 19.11
N ALA A 50 10.97 -20.94 19.06
CA ALA A 50 10.62 -22.36 19.14
C ALA A 50 10.15 -22.99 17.81
N LYS A 51 10.15 -22.20 16.71
CA LYS A 51 9.87 -22.65 15.33
C LYS A 51 8.54 -23.40 15.14
N GLY A 52 7.53 -23.03 15.91
CA GLY A 52 6.17 -23.55 15.79
C GLY A 52 5.12 -22.50 16.10
N ASN A 53 3.86 -22.80 15.80
CA ASN A 53 2.76 -21.85 15.86
C ASN A 53 1.69 -22.32 16.86
N ILE A 54 1.18 -21.41 17.69
CA ILE A 54 -0.08 -21.61 18.44
C ILE A 54 -1.17 -20.73 17.84
N SER A 55 -2.41 -21.21 17.77
CA SER A 55 -3.54 -20.38 17.35
C SER A 55 -4.11 -19.56 18.51
N GLU A 56 -4.75 -18.42 18.23
CA GLU A 56 -5.34 -17.58 19.28
C GLU A 56 -6.34 -18.39 20.14
N LYS A 57 -7.23 -19.17 19.51
CA LYS A 57 -8.13 -20.12 20.18
C LYS A 57 -7.41 -21.09 21.14
N THR A 58 -6.19 -21.49 20.80
CA THR A 58 -5.34 -22.32 21.67
C THR A 58 -4.88 -21.53 22.89
N PHE A 59 -4.42 -20.29 22.71
CA PHE A 59 -4.05 -19.40 23.82
C PHE A 59 -5.22 -19.20 24.79
N TYR A 60 -6.42 -18.86 24.29
CA TYR A 60 -7.63 -18.76 25.13
C TYR A 60 -8.04 -20.07 25.80
N THR A 61 -7.68 -21.24 25.24
CA THR A 61 -8.01 -22.53 25.86
C THR A 61 -7.12 -22.84 27.09
N TYR A 62 -5.83 -22.51 27.05
CA TYR A 62 -4.86 -22.99 28.05
C TYR A 62 -4.21 -21.90 28.92
N PHE A 63 -4.11 -20.65 28.46
CA PHE A 63 -3.49 -19.56 29.22
C PHE A 63 -4.51 -18.69 29.98
N LYS A 64 -5.74 -18.55 29.47
CA LYS A 64 -6.82 -17.79 30.12
C LYS A 64 -7.50 -18.53 31.26
N ASN A 65 -7.56 -19.85 31.20
CA ASN A 65 -8.16 -20.67 32.24
C ASN A 65 -7.13 -20.90 33.36
N VAL A 66 -7.46 -20.44 34.55
CA VAL A 66 -6.66 -20.60 35.78
C VAL A 66 -7.60 -21.10 36.88
N PRO A 67 -7.36 -22.29 37.47
CA PRO A 67 -6.36 -23.29 37.07
C PRO A 67 -6.71 -23.95 35.72
N ALA A 68 -5.70 -24.47 35.02
CA ALA A 68 -5.88 -25.24 33.81
C ALA A 68 -6.66 -26.53 34.09
N THR A 69 -7.84 -26.68 33.47
CA THR A 69 -8.70 -27.87 33.61
C THR A 69 -8.32 -29.02 32.68
N LYS A 70 -7.38 -28.80 31.75
CA LYS A 70 -7.01 -29.75 30.70
C LYS A 70 -5.59 -29.50 30.18
N LEU A 71 -4.85 -30.58 30.00
CA LEU A 71 -3.53 -30.55 29.34
C LEU A 71 -3.66 -30.36 27.82
N PRO A 72 -2.81 -29.53 27.19
CA PRO A 72 -2.66 -29.49 25.75
C PRO A 72 -1.97 -30.76 25.19
N ARG A 73 -1.90 -30.86 23.86
CA ARG A 73 -1.19 -31.96 23.17
C ARG A 73 0.31 -31.90 23.45
N ILE A 74 0.99 -33.05 23.40
CA ILE A 74 2.43 -33.18 23.65
C ILE A 74 3.28 -32.26 22.76
N ASP A 75 2.87 -32.05 21.51
CA ASP A 75 3.56 -31.18 20.55
C ASP A 75 3.62 -29.72 21.04
N MET A 76 2.52 -29.26 21.65
CA MET A 76 2.40 -27.92 22.23
C MET A 76 3.11 -27.79 23.57
N LEU A 77 3.11 -28.85 24.39
CA LEU A 77 3.90 -28.91 25.62
C LEU A 77 5.39 -28.85 25.31
N ASN A 78 5.85 -29.58 24.28
CA ASN A 78 7.22 -29.50 23.78
C ASN A 78 7.55 -28.10 23.25
N LEU A 79 6.69 -27.52 22.40
CA LEU A 79 6.84 -26.17 21.85
C LEU A 79 7.01 -25.09 22.93
N LEU A 80 6.17 -25.14 23.98
CA LEU A 80 6.25 -24.23 25.12
C LEU A 80 7.48 -24.50 26.01
N SER A 81 7.93 -25.76 26.12
CA SER A 81 9.16 -26.11 26.85
C SER A 81 10.41 -25.60 26.12
N ILE A 82 10.46 -25.74 24.79
CA ILE A 82 11.54 -25.20 23.93
C ILE A 82 11.57 -23.68 24.04
N TYR A 83 10.41 -23.02 23.98
CA TYR A 83 10.31 -21.58 24.21
C TYR A 83 10.88 -21.17 25.58
N ALA A 84 10.54 -21.90 26.64
CA ALA A 84 11.06 -21.67 27.99
C ALA A 84 12.54 -22.11 28.21
N GLY A 85 13.23 -22.62 27.18
CA GLY A 85 14.65 -22.98 27.21
C GLY A 85 14.98 -24.45 27.53
N PHE A 86 14.00 -25.35 27.50
CA PHE A 86 14.16 -26.79 27.81
C PHE A 86 14.05 -27.64 26.55
N VAL A 87 14.71 -28.80 26.50
CA VAL A 87 14.80 -29.62 25.26
C VAL A 87 13.45 -30.24 24.88
N SER A 88 12.58 -30.50 25.86
CA SER A 88 11.23 -31.07 25.65
C SER A 88 10.36 -30.92 26.90
N TRP A 89 9.07 -31.25 26.81
CA TRP A 89 8.19 -31.41 27.98
C TRP A 89 8.71 -32.45 28.98
N HIS A 90 9.32 -33.52 28.48
CA HIS A 90 9.87 -34.58 29.33
C HIS A 90 11.12 -34.11 30.11
N ASP A 91 11.89 -33.21 29.50
CA ASP A 91 13.05 -32.54 30.10
C ASP A 91 12.60 -31.49 31.14
N PHE A 92 11.64 -30.63 30.76
CA PHE A 92 11.03 -29.65 31.67
C PHE A 92 10.50 -30.34 32.94
N ARG A 93 9.69 -31.41 32.83
CA ARG A 93 9.13 -32.08 34.01
C ARG A 93 10.21 -32.56 34.98
N LYS A 94 11.28 -33.20 34.47
CA LYS A 94 12.41 -33.64 35.29
C LYS A 94 13.11 -32.49 36.02
N ASN A 95 13.32 -31.37 35.34
CA ASN A 95 14.08 -30.24 35.87
C ASN A 95 13.21 -29.29 36.76
N SER A 96 11.88 -29.43 36.72
CA SER A 96 10.93 -28.56 37.44
C SER A 96 10.73 -28.89 38.93
N GLY A 97 11.51 -29.82 39.51
CA GLY A 97 11.56 -30.12 40.95
C GLY A 97 10.36 -30.86 41.56
N LEU A 98 9.19 -30.83 40.91
CA LEU A 98 7.93 -31.42 41.43
C LEU A 98 7.97 -32.94 41.69
N GLN A 99 8.96 -33.67 41.16
CA GLN A 99 9.09 -35.11 41.40
C GLN A 99 9.72 -35.45 42.76
N GLU A 100 10.48 -34.53 43.37
CA GLU A 100 11.07 -34.72 44.70
C GLU A 100 10.00 -34.49 45.79
N ILE A 101 9.20 -33.44 45.65
CA ILE A 101 8.13 -33.05 46.60
C ILE A 101 7.04 -34.13 46.70
N LEU A 102 6.55 -34.68 45.58
CA LEU A 102 5.45 -35.66 45.61
C LEU A 102 5.89 -37.08 46.01
N SER A 103 7.20 -37.33 46.15
CA SER A 103 7.72 -38.64 46.57
C SER A 103 7.44 -38.96 48.04
N GLU A 104 7.22 -37.94 48.88
CA GLU A 104 6.81 -38.12 50.28
C GLU A 104 5.29 -38.32 50.42
N GLU A 105 4.47 -37.62 49.63
CA GLU A 105 3.00 -37.71 49.70
C GLU A 105 2.44 -39.03 49.12
N THR A 106 3.04 -39.57 48.06
CA THR A 106 2.50 -40.73 47.32
C THR A 106 2.63 -42.08 48.03
N LEU A 107 3.26 -42.15 49.21
CA LEU A 107 3.34 -43.36 50.03
C LEU A 107 2.05 -43.70 50.79
N THR A 108 1.05 -42.81 50.81
CA THR A 108 -0.14 -42.93 51.68
C THR A 108 -1.47 -43.17 50.96
N GLN A 109 -1.52 -43.15 49.62
CA GLN A 109 -2.76 -43.31 48.85
C GLN A 109 -2.67 -44.42 47.79
N GLU A 110 -2.94 -45.63 48.26
CA GLU A 110 -3.89 -46.62 47.71
C GLU A 110 -3.88 -46.88 46.18
N LEU A 111 -3.68 -48.11 45.71
CA LEU A 111 -4.60 -49.26 45.87
C LEU A 111 -6.02 -49.00 45.30
N GLN A 112 -6.18 -48.85 43.97
CA GLN A 112 -7.20 -49.60 43.19
C GLN A 112 -7.14 -49.40 41.65
N GLU A 113 -7.00 -50.53 40.95
CA GLU A 113 -7.67 -50.97 39.69
C GLU A 113 -7.72 -50.08 38.41
N ASP A 114 -6.82 -50.40 37.46
CA ASP A 114 -7.05 -51.07 36.15
C ASP A 114 -8.18 -50.62 35.14
N PRO A 115 -8.11 -50.96 33.82
CA PRO A 115 -8.37 -49.96 32.76
C PRO A 115 -9.15 -50.51 31.53
N LYS A 116 -8.84 -49.97 30.32
CA LYS A 116 -9.31 -50.26 28.93
C LYS A 116 -10.39 -49.25 28.44
N SER A 117 -10.61 -49.02 27.14
CA SER A 117 -10.13 -49.72 25.93
C SER A 117 -9.75 -48.77 24.76
N LYS A 118 -9.11 -49.32 23.72
CA LYS A 118 -8.78 -48.66 22.43
C LYS A 118 -9.87 -48.92 21.38
N SER A 119 -10.05 -48.04 20.40
CA SER A 119 -10.40 -48.42 19.01
C SER A 119 -10.10 -47.29 18.02
N ALA A 120 -10.24 -47.52 16.70
CA ALA A 120 -9.75 -46.61 15.64
C ALA A 120 -10.48 -46.72 14.29
N VAL A 121 -10.34 -45.67 13.45
CA VAL A 121 -10.52 -45.59 11.97
C VAL A 121 -11.91 -45.86 11.36
N LYS A 122 -12.46 -44.88 10.59
CA LYS A 122 -12.87 -45.02 9.17
C LYS A 122 -13.25 -43.69 8.49
N THR A 123 -13.51 -43.73 7.18
CA THR A 123 -13.37 -42.61 6.20
C THR A 123 -14.63 -42.42 5.33
N GLY A 124 -14.87 -41.21 4.82
CA GLY A 124 -15.64 -40.96 3.58
C GLY A 124 -16.42 -39.62 3.52
N ASN A 125 -16.79 -39.07 2.34
CA ASN A 125 -16.29 -39.30 0.97
C ASN A 125 -16.80 -38.18 -0.02
N GLY A 126 -16.15 -38.01 -1.17
CA GLY A 126 -16.57 -37.15 -2.32
C GLY A 126 -16.20 -35.66 -2.19
N GLY A 127 -15.92 -34.88 -3.26
CA GLY A 127 -15.83 -35.11 -4.71
C GLY A 127 -15.36 -33.79 -5.40
N ILE A 128 -15.33 -33.53 -6.72
CA ILE A 128 -15.67 -34.25 -7.97
C ILE A 128 -14.64 -33.81 -9.07
N ALA A 129 -14.52 -34.53 -10.19
CA ALA A 129 -13.47 -34.41 -11.21
C ALA A 129 -13.68 -33.38 -12.36
N ARG A 130 -12.60 -33.11 -13.13
CA ARG A 130 -12.56 -33.16 -14.62
C ARG A 130 -11.10 -33.26 -15.14
N THR A 131 -10.91 -33.61 -16.42
CA THR A 131 -9.66 -34.24 -16.94
C THR A 131 -9.33 -33.88 -18.41
N SER A 132 -8.03 -33.83 -18.78
CA SER A 132 -7.38 -34.10 -20.10
C SER A 132 -7.91 -33.45 -21.41
N PHE A 133 -7.13 -32.73 -22.26
CA PHE A 133 -5.94 -33.12 -23.11
C PHE A 133 -6.27 -34.10 -24.28
N PRO A 134 -5.57 -34.15 -25.46
CA PRO A 134 -4.46 -33.32 -26.01
C PRO A 134 -4.52 -32.96 -27.56
N GLU A 135 -3.47 -32.25 -28.05
CA GLU A 135 -2.71 -32.29 -29.34
C GLU A 135 -3.25 -32.48 -30.81
N VAL A 136 -2.70 -31.63 -31.71
CA VAL A 136 -2.03 -31.86 -33.04
C VAL A 136 -2.77 -32.43 -34.29
N SER A 137 -2.70 -31.70 -35.43
CA SER A 137 -2.25 -32.17 -36.78
C SER A 137 -2.24 -31.04 -37.85
N THR A 138 -1.73 -31.30 -39.07
CA THR A 138 -1.35 -30.30 -40.11
C THR A 138 -1.89 -30.66 -41.52
N GLU A 139 -1.78 -29.72 -42.49
CA GLU A 139 -1.57 -29.88 -43.96
C GLU A 139 -2.63 -29.26 -44.93
N ILE A 140 -2.38 -29.26 -46.26
CA ILE A 140 -2.69 -28.13 -47.20
C ILE A 140 -3.34 -28.57 -48.56
N GLU A 141 -3.68 -27.57 -49.41
CA GLU A 141 -4.00 -27.56 -50.87
C GLU A 141 -5.49 -27.71 -51.29
N GLU A 142 -6.04 -27.11 -52.37
CA GLU A 142 -5.73 -26.00 -53.32
C GLU A 142 -7.04 -25.69 -54.15
N LYS A 143 -7.23 -24.86 -55.21
CA LYS A 143 -6.47 -23.97 -56.15
C LYS A 143 -7.48 -22.89 -56.68
N PRO A 144 -7.42 -22.37 -57.94
CA PRO A 144 -6.49 -21.41 -58.57
C PRO A 144 -7.01 -19.94 -58.52
N VAL A 145 -6.22 -18.84 -58.54
CA VAL A 145 -5.01 -18.41 -59.30
C VAL A 145 -5.31 -17.75 -60.67
N LEU A 146 -4.61 -16.62 -60.93
CA LEU A 146 -4.37 -15.82 -62.17
C LEU A 146 -4.80 -14.33 -62.03
N GLN A 147 -4.02 -13.30 -62.41
CA GLN A 147 -2.55 -13.18 -62.62
C GLN A 147 -2.16 -11.67 -62.62
N ASN A 148 -0.89 -11.33 -62.36
CA ASN A 148 -0.33 -9.95 -62.45
C ASN A 148 0.89 -9.92 -63.39
N THR A 149 0.98 -8.91 -64.26
CA THR A 149 2.25 -8.47 -64.91
C THR A 149 2.20 -6.98 -65.29
N ASN A 150 3.38 -6.35 -65.30
CA ASN A 150 3.58 -4.94 -65.69
C ASN A 150 3.63 -4.79 -67.23
N THR A 151 3.61 -3.55 -67.76
CA THR A 151 4.78 -2.92 -68.44
C THR A 151 4.47 -1.50 -68.98
N GLU A 152 5.55 -0.74 -69.04
CA GLU A 152 5.85 0.63 -69.46
C GLU A 152 5.39 1.11 -70.88
N TYR A 153 5.59 2.41 -71.14
CA TYR A 153 5.13 3.26 -72.26
C TYR A 153 5.22 2.72 -73.71
N GLN A 154 4.25 3.14 -74.56
CA GLN A 154 4.52 3.74 -75.89
C GLN A 154 3.44 4.79 -76.28
N PRO A 155 3.70 5.70 -77.26
CA PRO A 155 3.01 7.00 -77.33
C PRO A 155 2.11 7.26 -78.57
N VAL A 156 1.20 8.24 -78.39
CA VAL A 156 0.62 9.19 -79.38
C VAL A 156 -0.05 8.65 -80.66
N ASN A 157 -1.28 9.10 -80.89
CA ASN A 157 -1.70 9.55 -82.23
C ASN A 157 -2.67 10.73 -82.10
N GLU A 158 -2.52 11.77 -82.92
CA GLU A 158 -3.30 13.02 -82.83
C GLU A 158 -4.36 13.10 -83.94
N ILE A 159 -5.62 13.39 -83.58
CA ILE A 159 -6.68 13.68 -84.56
C ILE A 159 -7.48 14.91 -84.11
N ARG A 160 -7.45 15.94 -84.97
CA ARG A 160 -8.39 17.08 -85.06
C ARG A 160 -9.02 16.98 -86.47
N PRO A 161 -10.16 17.63 -86.83
CA PRO A 161 -10.71 18.90 -86.30
C PRO A 161 -12.26 18.81 -86.16
N PRO A 162 -13.08 19.88 -86.28
CA PRO A 162 -12.82 21.32 -86.19
C PRO A 162 -13.62 22.03 -85.06
N PHE A 163 -13.43 23.34 -84.98
CA PHE A 163 -14.18 24.25 -84.10
C PHE A 163 -15.17 25.04 -84.97
N GLU A 164 -16.46 25.06 -84.64
CA GLU A 164 -17.45 25.95 -85.27
C GLU A 164 -17.98 26.98 -84.27
N THR A 165 -18.24 28.19 -84.75
CA THR A 165 -18.66 29.35 -83.94
C THR A 165 -19.99 29.90 -84.44
N TYR A 166 -20.96 30.08 -83.54
CA TYR A 166 -22.08 31.00 -83.75
C TYR A 166 -22.65 31.55 -82.43
N ASP A 167 -22.58 32.88 -82.30
CA ASP A 167 -23.51 33.68 -81.50
C ASP A 167 -24.92 33.60 -82.13
N THR A 168 -26.05 33.91 -81.47
CA THR A 168 -26.29 34.49 -80.14
C THR A 168 -27.66 34.03 -79.61
N GLU A 169 -27.86 34.00 -78.29
CA GLU A 169 -29.12 34.50 -77.71
C GLU A 169 -28.95 34.86 -76.22
N GLN A 170 -28.74 36.15 -75.92
CA GLN A 170 -28.73 36.64 -74.52
C GLN A 170 -30.16 36.90 -74.03
N LYS A 171 -30.80 35.90 -73.43
CA LYS A 171 -31.97 36.13 -72.56
C LYS A 171 -31.48 36.50 -71.14
N PRO A 172 -31.81 37.69 -70.60
CA PRO A 172 -31.24 38.18 -69.34
C PRO A 172 -31.81 37.40 -68.15
N LYS A 173 -31.14 36.29 -67.80
CA LYS A 173 -31.35 35.60 -66.51
C LYS A 173 -30.95 36.56 -65.39
N ARG A 174 -31.91 37.34 -64.89
CA ARG A 174 -31.83 38.02 -63.58
C ARG A 174 -31.41 36.97 -62.55
N LYS A 175 -30.12 36.91 -62.20
CA LYS A 175 -29.60 36.02 -61.15
C LYS A 175 -30.31 36.40 -59.87
N SER A 176 -31.29 35.58 -59.46
CA SER A 176 -32.23 35.94 -58.40
C SER A 176 -31.46 36.23 -57.11
N LEU A 177 -31.52 37.48 -56.65
CA LEU A 177 -30.85 37.92 -55.42
C LEU A 177 -31.27 37.04 -54.23
N LYS A 178 -32.49 36.49 -54.27
CA LYS A 178 -33.02 35.51 -53.30
C LYS A 178 -32.16 34.24 -53.17
N ARG A 179 -31.45 33.80 -54.22
CA ARG A 179 -30.54 32.63 -54.14
C ARG A 179 -29.23 32.98 -53.41
N TYR A 180 -28.70 34.17 -53.64
CA TYR A 180 -27.53 34.66 -52.89
C TYR A 180 -27.90 34.96 -51.43
N LEU A 181 -29.05 35.59 -51.18
CA LEU A 181 -29.59 35.78 -49.83
C LEU A 181 -29.83 34.45 -49.09
N LEU A 182 -30.38 33.43 -49.77
CA LEU A 182 -30.56 32.11 -49.17
C LEU A 182 -29.22 31.45 -48.83
N GLY A 183 -28.26 31.47 -49.75
CA GLY A 183 -26.90 30.95 -49.51
C GLY A 183 -26.19 31.66 -48.37
N PHE A 184 -26.30 32.99 -48.30
CA PHE A 184 -25.75 33.80 -47.22
C PHE A 184 -26.44 33.49 -45.88
N ALA A 185 -27.77 33.36 -45.88
CA ALA A 185 -28.53 32.98 -44.69
C ALA A 185 -28.18 31.57 -44.19
N THR A 186 -27.99 30.59 -45.08
CA THR A 186 -27.52 29.25 -44.67
C THR A 186 -26.10 29.27 -44.12
N LEU A 187 -25.21 30.10 -44.67
CA LEU A 187 -23.83 30.23 -44.18
C LEU A 187 -23.76 30.97 -42.83
N LEU A 188 -24.61 31.97 -42.63
CA LEU A 188 -24.77 32.65 -41.34
C LEU A 188 -25.38 31.69 -40.31
N LEU A 189 -26.33 30.84 -40.70
CA LEU A 189 -26.91 29.81 -39.84
C LEU A 189 -25.88 28.75 -39.45
N THR A 190 -25.03 28.26 -40.37
CA THR A 190 -23.98 27.29 -40.02
C THR A 190 -22.89 27.89 -39.15
N LEU A 191 -22.52 29.16 -39.35
CA LEU A 191 -21.62 29.89 -38.45
C LEU A 191 -22.24 30.05 -37.05
N LEU A 192 -23.53 30.38 -36.95
CA LEU A 192 -24.23 30.58 -35.68
C LEU A 192 -24.45 29.25 -34.93
N VAL A 193 -24.80 28.17 -35.64
CA VAL A 193 -24.87 26.80 -35.08
C VAL A 193 -23.49 26.30 -34.66
N GLY A 194 -22.44 26.58 -35.44
CA GLY A 194 -21.06 26.29 -35.06
C GLY A 194 -20.62 27.05 -33.81
N TYR A 195 -20.95 28.35 -33.73
CA TYR A 195 -20.67 29.18 -32.56
C TYR A 195 -21.41 28.70 -31.30
N LEU A 196 -22.69 28.32 -31.41
CA LEU A 196 -23.44 27.74 -30.29
C LEU A 196 -22.94 26.34 -29.90
N GLY A 197 -22.51 25.52 -30.86
CA GLY A 197 -22.06 24.14 -30.61
C GLY A 197 -20.63 24.02 -30.08
N PHE A 198 -19.74 24.99 -30.39
CA PHE A 198 -18.34 24.96 -29.99
C PHE A 198 -17.92 26.12 -29.08
N GLY A 199 -18.74 27.17 -28.91
CA GLY A 199 -18.44 28.34 -28.09
C GLY A 199 -18.02 27.99 -26.67
N ASP A 200 -18.64 26.97 -26.07
CA ASP A 200 -18.32 26.52 -24.71
C ASP A 200 -16.91 25.95 -24.52
N LYS A 201 -16.17 25.64 -25.60
CA LYS A 201 -14.75 25.20 -25.54
C LYS A 201 -13.77 26.20 -26.14
N LEU A 202 -14.24 27.33 -26.67
CA LEU A 202 -13.39 28.34 -27.32
C LEU A 202 -12.81 29.38 -26.36
N PHE A 203 -13.20 29.35 -25.09
CA PHE A 203 -12.82 30.35 -24.07
C PHE A 203 -12.08 29.76 -22.85
N ASP A 204 -11.82 28.45 -22.86
CA ASP A 204 -11.02 27.80 -21.81
C ASP A 204 -9.56 28.22 -21.95
N LYS A 205 -8.95 28.74 -20.87
CA LYS A 205 -7.52 29.04 -20.83
C LYS A 205 -6.79 27.90 -20.13
N THR A 206 -5.78 27.35 -20.80
CA THR A 206 -4.86 26.37 -20.21
C THR A 206 -3.66 27.08 -19.60
N TYR A 207 -3.39 26.78 -18.34
CA TYR A 207 -2.24 27.23 -17.56
C TYR A 207 -1.34 26.03 -17.29
N SER A 208 -0.02 26.19 -17.46
CA SER A 208 1.00 25.17 -17.19
C SER A 208 1.81 25.56 -15.97
N TYR A 209 1.80 24.69 -14.95
CA TYR A 209 2.55 24.86 -13.72
C TYR A 209 3.67 23.82 -13.64
N CYS A 210 4.91 24.26 -13.86
CA CYS A 210 6.10 23.44 -13.66
C CYS A 210 6.61 23.55 -12.22
N PHE A 211 7.43 22.59 -11.76
CA PHE A 211 7.89 22.54 -10.37
C PHE A 211 9.40 22.30 -10.26
N SER A 212 10.07 23.14 -9.48
CA SER A 212 11.50 23.03 -9.19
C SER A 212 11.79 23.01 -7.69
N ASP A 213 12.90 22.39 -7.31
CA ASP A 213 13.48 22.44 -5.98
C ASP A 213 14.03 23.85 -5.70
N ALA A 214 13.57 24.50 -4.62
CA ALA A 214 13.93 25.88 -4.31
C ALA A 214 15.42 26.07 -3.93
N ASP A 215 16.07 25.06 -3.36
CA ASP A 215 17.46 25.16 -2.87
C ASP A 215 18.47 24.78 -3.96
N ARG A 216 18.07 23.94 -4.92
CA ARG A 216 18.93 23.36 -5.96
C ARG A 216 18.58 23.82 -7.39
N ASN A 217 17.47 24.53 -7.57
CA ASN A 217 16.87 24.90 -8.87
C ASN A 217 16.79 23.71 -9.86
N ALA A 218 16.36 22.55 -9.35
CA ALA A 218 16.36 21.28 -10.06
C ALA A 218 14.95 20.74 -10.26
N VAL A 219 14.69 20.06 -11.38
CA VAL A 219 13.37 19.48 -11.69
C VAL A 219 13.01 18.38 -10.69
N ILE A 220 11.79 18.41 -10.16
CA ILE A 220 11.37 17.51 -9.08
C ILE A 220 11.19 16.06 -9.57
N GLN A 221 12.04 15.17 -9.07
CA GLN A 221 12.09 13.74 -9.43
C GLN A 221 11.09 12.85 -8.65
N ASN A 222 10.07 13.44 -8.02
CA ASN A 222 9.13 12.75 -7.15
C ASN A 222 7.69 13.10 -7.57
N MET A 223 6.75 12.17 -7.39
CA MET A 223 5.34 12.45 -7.65
C MET A 223 4.80 13.59 -6.76
N LEU A 224 3.89 14.38 -7.31
CA LEU A 224 3.21 15.48 -6.63
C LEU A 224 1.69 15.22 -6.60
N GLU A 225 1.07 15.45 -5.45
CA GLU A 225 -0.40 15.48 -5.33
C GLU A 225 -0.88 16.93 -5.23
N ILE A 226 -1.68 17.35 -6.20
CA ILE A 226 -2.25 18.71 -6.30
C ILE A 226 -3.75 18.62 -6.06
N LYS A 227 -4.26 19.43 -5.14
CA LYS A 227 -5.70 19.55 -4.83
C LYS A 227 -6.20 20.90 -5.31
N VAL A 228 -6.98 20.93 -6.38
CA VAL A 228 -7.62 22.17 -6.87
C VAL A 228 -8.89 22.43 -6.07
N ILE A 229 -9.00 23.61 -5.46
CA ILE A 229 -10.08 23.98 -4.53
C ILE A 229 -10.99 25.01 -5.20
N LYS A 230 -12.19 24.58 -5.61
CA LYS A 230 -13.26 25.43 -6.13
C LYS A 230 -14.20 25.90 -5.01
N GLU A 231 -15.11 26.82 -5.33
CA GLU A 231 -16.09 27.36 -4.35
C GLU A 231 -17.35 26.50 -4.31
N ASN A 232 -17.76 26.11 -3.09
CA ASN A 232 -18.89 25.22 -2.81
C ASN A 232 -18.77 23.79 -3.40
N GLU A 233 -17.59 23.40 -3.85
CA GLU A 233 -17.28 22.07 -4.41
C GLU A 233 -16.20 21.35 -3.59
N SER A 234 -16.17 20.02 -3.68
CA SER A 234 -15.08 19.20 -3.12
C SER A 234 -13.78 19.39 -3.91
N PRO A 235 -12.59 19.44 -3.27
CA PRO A 235 -11.32 19.57 -3.97
C PRO A 235 -11.08 18.45 -4.99
N ILE A 236 -10.61 18.83 -6.19
CA ILE A 236 -10.29 17.91 -7.28
C ILE A 236 -8.82 17.50 -7.17
N MET A 237 -8.57 16.20 -7.05
CA MET A 237 -7.24 15.62 -6.85
C MET A 237 -6.56 15.30 -8.20
N TYR A 238 -5.30 15.71 -8.35
CA TYR A 238 -4.43 15.37 -9.47
C TYR A 238 -3.12 14.77 -8.97
N ARG A 239 -2.60 13.76 -9.68
CA ARG A 239 -1.28 13.16 -9.45
C ARG A 239 -0.40 13.45 -10.66
N ILE A 240 0.74 14.09 -10.42
CA ILE A 240 1.71 14.49 -11.46
C ILE A 240 2.94 13.59 -11.34
N GLN A 241 3.45 13.08 -12.47
CA GLN A 241 4.63 12.21 -12.47
C GLN A 241 5.93 13.03 -12.28
N PRO A 242 7.04 12.39 -11.86
CA PRO A 242 8.35 13.00 -11.81
C PRO A 242 8.70 13.82 -13.08
N GLY A 243 8.97 15.11 -12.89
CA GLY A 243 9.36 16.04 -13.96
C GLY A 243 8.26 16.52 -14.91
N GLU A 244 6.99 16.11 -14.74
CA GLU A 244 5.89 16.66 -15.54
C GLU A 244 5.38 18.00 -14.98
N CYS A 245 4.86 18.87 -15.86
CA CYS A 245 4.18 20.11 -15.48
C CYS A 245 2.66 19.90 -15.44
N PHE A 246 2.00 20.47 -14.43
CA PHE A 246 0.55 20.41 -14.26
C PHE A 246 -0.16 21.36 -15.22
N ASN A 247 -0.79 20.80 -16.24
CA ASN A 247 -1.60 21.54 -17.21
C ASN A 247 -3.06 21.58 -16.74
N TYR A 248 -3.56 22.78 -16.44
CA TYR A 248 -4.93 23.00 -15.95
C TYR A 248 -5.69 23.95 -16.87
N SER A 249 -6.81 23.50 -17.42
CA SER A 249 -7.67 24.30 -18.31
C SER A 249 -8.95 24.72 -17.59
N THR A 250 -9.26 26.03 -17.56
CA THR A 250 -10.45 26.54 -16.87
C THR A 250 -10.97 27.88 -17.44
N LYS A 251 -12.22 28.20 -17.08
CA LYS A 251 -12.88 29.50 -17.24
C LYS A 251 -12.83 30.35 -15.95
N ASP A 252 -12.39 29.77 -14.83
CA ASP A 252 -12.40 30.44 -13.52
C ASP A 252 -11.42 31.62 -13.48
N LYS A 253 -11.80 32.70 -12.77
CA LYS A 253 -10.94 33.87 -12.57
C LYS A 253 -9.84 33.66 -11.54
N VAL A 254 -9.98 32.67 -10.65
CA VAL A 254 -9.07 32.43 -9.52
C VAL A 254 -8.78 30.93 -9.41
N LEU A 255 -7.49 30.58 -9.38
CA LEU A 255 -7.05 29.23 -9.04
C LEU A 255 -6.57 29.20 -7.60
N ARG A 256 -7.17 28.33 -6.79
CA ARG A 256 -6.67 27.95 -5.45
C ARG A 256 -6.28 26.48 -5.50
N MET A 257 -5.06 26.15 -5.09
CA MET A 257 -4.61 24.75 -5.01
C MET A 257 -3.64 24.50 -3.85
N GLU A 258 -3.74 23.32 -3.23
CA GLU A 258 -2.73 22.79 -2.31
C GLU A 258 -1.82 21.83 -3.08
N ILE A 259 -0.52 22.11 -3.10
CA ILE A 259 0.50 21.19 -3.63
C ILE A 259 1.11 20.43 -2.46
N SER A 260 1.22 19.12 -2.58
CA SER A 260 1.76 18.24 -1.55
C SER A 260 2.67 17.16 -2.15
N SER A 261 3.70 16.77 -1.39
CA SER A 261 4.75 15.85 -1.83
C SER A 261 5.32 15.05 -0.66
N PRO A 262 5.86 13.83 -0.89
CA PRO A 262 6.60 13.07 0.11
C PRO A 262 7.91 13.71 0.60
N PHE A 263 8.42 14.78 -0.05
CA PHE A 263 9.75 15.35 0.25
C PHE A 263 9.83 16.87 0.39
N TYR A 264 8.79 17.60 -0.01
CA TYR A 264 8.76 19.07 -0.01
C TYR A 264 7.69 19.60 0.93
N GLU A 265 7.80 20.84 1.39
CA GLU A 265 6.79 21.48 2.25
C GLU A 265 5.45 21.61 1.48
N ASN A 266 4.31 21.45 2.15
CA ASN A 266 3.01 21.64 1.50
C ASN A 266 2.82 23.13 1.15
N LEU A 267 2.53 23.43 -0.11
CA LEU A 267 2.43 24.80 -0.62
C LEU A 267 0.99 25.13 -1.04
N ASN A 268 0.40 26.13 -0.37
CA ASN A 268 -0.90 26.68 -0.77
C ASN A 268 -0.69 27.80 -1.80
N VAL A 269 -1.20 27.59 -3.00
CA VAL A 269 -1.11 28.52 -4.14
C VAL A 269 -2.46 29.18 -4.38
N ASN A 270 -2.45 30.50 -4.51
CA ASN A 270 -3.58 31.31 -4.93
C ASN A 270 -3.14 32.22 -6.08
N ARG A 271 -3.88 32.23 -7.19
CA ARG A 271 -3.55 32.99 -8.41
C ARG A 271 -4.80 33.63 -9.00
N ASN A 272 -4.72 34.92 -9.33
CA ASN A 272 -5.69 35.57 -10.21
C ASN A 272 -5.33 35.25 -11.67
N LEU A 273 -6.15 34.41 -12.31
CA LEU A 273 -5.94 33.93 -13.68
C LEU A 273 -6.22 35.00 -14.75
N GLU A 274 -6.85 36.12 -14.39
CA GLU A 274 -6.97 37.28 -15.29
C GLU A 274 -5.62 37.97 -15.54
N THR A 275 -4.69 37.86 -14.59
CA THR A 275 -3.37 38.51 -14.60
C THR A 275 -2.19 37.54 -14.59
N ALA A 276 -2.42 36.24 -14.36
CA ALA A 276 -1.37 35.24 -14.32
C ALA A 276 -0.78 34.96 -15.73
N PRO A 277 0.53 34.61 -15.82
CA PRO A 277 1.09 34.08 -17.06
C PRO A 277 0.47 32.71 -17.39
N LEU A 278 0.54 32.31 -18.67
CA LEU A 278 0.09 30.97 -19.10
C LEU A 278 1.04 29.86 -18.66
N GLU A 279 2.31 30.19 -18.39
CA GLU A 279 3.33 29.26 -17.89
C GLU A 279 3.95 29.87 -16.62
N GLU A 280 3.98 29.10 -15.53
CA GLU A 280 4.56 29.50 -14.25
C GLU A 280 5.42 28.35 -13.70
N ASN A 281 6.62 28.65 -13.22
CA ASN A 281 7.41 27.71 -12.43
C ASN A 281 7.19 27.96 -10.94
N ILE A 282 6.83 26.93 -10.20
CA ILE A 282 6.54 26.99 -8.77
C ILE A 282 7.66 26.27 -8.01
N GLU A 283 8.48 27.05 -7.32
CA GLU A 283 9.53 26.55 -6.43
C GLU A 283 8.91 25.88 -5.20
N LEU A 284 9.18 24.58 -5.02
CA LEU A 284 8.86 23.85 -3.80
C LEU A 284 10.10 23.76 -2.92
N LYS A 285 9.95 24.20 -1.66
CA LYS A 285 11.01 24.14 -0.66
C LYS A 285 11.15 22.73 -0.09
N PRO A 286 12.36 22.15 -0.01
CA PRO A 286 12.60 20.86 0.63
C PRO A 286 12.10 20.81 2.09
N ASP A 287 11.64 19.64 2.52
CA ASP A 287 11.20 19.38 3.89
C ASP A 287 12.19 18.44 4.57
N ASP A 288 13.15 19.03 5.31
CA ASP A 288 14.16 18.32 6.13
C ASP A 288 13.57 17.16 6.93
N TYR A 289 12.34 17.30 7.43
CA TYR A 289 11.70 16.33 8.32
C TYR A 289 11.18 15.14 7.53
N LYS A 290 10.50 15.38 6.41
CA LYS A 290 10.07 14.32 5.49
C LYS A 290 11.28 13.60 4.88
N MET A 291 12.30 14.35 4.45
CA MET A 291 13.56 13.80 3.92
C MET A 291 14.31 12.97 4.95
N ALA A 292 14.44 13.44 6.20
CA ALA A 292 15.07 12.67 7.28
C ALA A 292 14.30 11.39 7.60
N VAL A 293 12.97 11.45 7.71
CA VAL A 293 12.14 10.24 7.96
C VAL A 293 12.33 9.19 6.88
N TYR A 294 12.36 9.57 5.60
CA TYR A 294 12.62 8.66 4.48
C TYR A 294 14.06 8.13 4.43
N TYR A 295 15.05 9.00 4.63
CA TYR A 295 16.46 8.60 4.72
C TYR A 295 16.66 7.57 5.83
N PHE A 296 16.07 7.83 6.99
CA PHE A 296 16.19 6.94 8.14
C PHE A 296 15.31 5.68 8.05
N SER A 297 14.23 5.64 7.27
CA SER A 297 13.47 4.39 7.04
C SER A 297 14.16 3.45 6.04
N LYS A 298 14.88 4.00 5.05
CA LYS A 298 15.60 3.21 4.03
C LYS A 298 17.07 2.94 4.30
N LYS A 299 17.71 3.63 5.25
CA LYS A 299 19.11 3.36 5.60
C LYS A 299 19.25 2.04 6.35
N ASP A 300 19.76 1.02 5.65
CA ASP A 300 20.21 -0.22 6.27
C ASP A 300 21.24 0.03 7.36
N ILE A 301 21.16 -0.77 8.43
CA ILE A 301 22.04 -0.69 9.60
C ILE A 301 23.00 -1.89 9.55
N SER A 302 23.85 -1.90 8.53
CA SER A 302 24.84 -2.95 8.25
C SER A 302 26.26 -2.47 8.55
N GLY A 303 26.97 -3.15 9.46
CA GLY A 303 28.31 -2.73 9.91
C GLY A 303 28.68 -3.31 11.27
N ASN A 304 29.58 -2.61 11.97
CA ASN A 304 29.98 -2.94 13.35
C ASN A 304 28.78 -2.73 14.32
N PRO A 305 28.48 -3.68 15.25
CA PRO A 305 27.45 -3.49 16.28
C PRO A 305 27.52 -2.17 17.06
N ASP A 306 28.72 -1.66 17.37
CA ASP A 306 28.88 -0.38 18.08
C ASP A 306 28.49 0.82 17.21
N GLU A 307 28.82 0.76 15.92
CA GLU A 307 28.47 1.77 14.93
C GLU A 307 26.96 1.77 14.69
N ALA A 308 26.36 0.59 14.48
CA ALA A 308 24.92 0.38 14.40
C ALA A 308 24.18 0.98 15.60
N LEU A 309 24.65 0.70 16.83
CA LEU A 309 24.08 1.23 18.05
C LEU A 309 24.23 2.76 18.16
N SER A 310 25.33 3.35 17.66
CA SER A 310 25.51 4.81 17.66
C SER A 310 24.58 5.50 16.64
N LEU A 311 24.41 4.93 15.44
CA LEU A 311 23.48 5.41 14.42
C LEU A 311 22.02 5.34 14.87
N ILE A 312 21.61 4.25 15.53
CA ILE A 312 20.27 4.11 16.13
C ILE A 312 20.03 5.20 17.18
N LYS A 313 21.01 5.44 18.07
CA LYS A 313 20.93 6.50 19.10
C LYS A 313 20.84 7.89 18.48
N GLN A 314 21.62 8.21 17.44
CA GLN A 314 21.52 9.49 16.74
C GLN A 314 20.13 9.68 16.11
N LYS A 315 19.70 8.72 15.27
CA LYS A 315 18.39 8.71 14.60
C LYS A 315 17.24 8.88 15.60
N ARG A 316 17.32 8.19 16.74
CA ARG A 316 16.37 8.35 17.84
C ARG A 316 16.36 9.77 18.41
N ASN A 317 17.52 10.31 18.80
CA ASN A 317 17.63 11.65 19.39
C ASN A 317 17.13 12.76 18.44
N GLU A 318 17.40 12.64 17.13
CA GLU A 318 16.89 13.58 16.13
C GLU A 318 15.36 13.56 16.07
N LEU A 319 14.73 12.37 15.99
CA LEU A 319 13.27 12.24 16.00
C LEU A 319 12.64 12.72 17.33
N GLU A 320 13.27 12.43 18.46
CA GLU A 320 12.84 12.89 19.80
C GLU A 320 12.80 14.43 19.89
N SER A 321 13.77 15.12 19.30
CA SER A 321 13.82 16.59 19.28
C SER A 321 12.76 17.23 18.37
N ARG A 322 12.43 16.55 17.25
CA ARG A 322 11.62 17.08 16.14
C ARG A 322 10.12 16.76 16.27
N ILE A 323 9.75 15.65 16.91
CA ILE A 323 8.35 15.24 17.11
C ILE A 323 7.82 15.84 18.42
N SER A 324 6.62 16.41 18.39
CA SER A 324 5.95 16.95 19.56
C SER A 324 5.50 15.85 20.52
N ASP A 325 5.56 16.13 21.81
CA ASP A 325 5.33 15.15 22.87
C ASP A 325 3.84 14.75 22.97
N ASN A 326 2.97 15.55 22.36
CA ASN A 326 1.55 15.30 22.14
C ASN A 326 1.20 14.92 20.68
N ALA A 327 2.18 14.52 19.85
CA ALA A 327 1.93 14.20 18.45
C ALA A 327 1.09 12.93 18.29
N VAL A 328 0.14 12.96 17.34
CA VAL A 328 -0.74 11.83 17.04
C VAL A 328 -0.32 11.22 15.70
N ILE A 329 0.21 10.00 15.73
CA ILE A 329 0.69 9.29 14.54
C ILE A 329 -0.34 8.24 14.13
N TYR A 330 -0.55 8.06 12.83
CA TYR A 330 -1.44 7.08 12.25
C TYR A 330 -0.67 6.13 11.32
N GLN A 331 -0.74 4.83 11.59
CA GLN A 331 -0.30 3.79 10.67
C GLN A 331 -1.51 3.25 9.90
N VAL A 332 -1.46 3.29 8.58
CA VAL A 332 -2.51 2.76 7.69
C VAL A 332 -2.15 1.33 7.27
N TYR A 333 -3.14 0.45 7.27
CA TYR A 333 -3.03 -0.97 6.89
C TYR A 333 -4.01 -1.31 5.76
N ASP A 334 -3.63 -2.23 4.89
CA ASP A 334 -4.51 -2.81 3.86
C ASP A 334 -5.36 -3.93 4.48
N SER A 335 -6.32 -3.58 5.34
CA SER A 335 -7.20 -4.55 6.01
C SER A 335 -8.66 -4.11 6.01
N ASP A 336 -9.55 -5.00 5.56
CA ASP A 336 -11.00 -4.80 5.50
C ASP A 336 -11.66 -4.55 6.88
N LEU A 337 -10.99 -4.92 7.98
CA LEU A 337 -11.53 -4.76 9.34
C LEU A 337 -10.86 -3.64 10.16
N TYR A 338 -9.56 -3.41 10.01
CA TYR A 338 -8.79 -2.45 10.82
C TYR A 338 -7.77 -1.69 9.95
N GLY A 339 -8.24 -0.70 9.20
CA GLY A 339 -7.40 0.06 8.27
C GLY A 339 -6.46 1.10 8.91
N ILE A 340 -6.58 1.43 10.21
CA ILE A 340 -5.75 2.45 10.88
C ILE A 340 -5.45 2.07 12.34
N GLU A 341 -4.17 2.07 12.75
CA GLU A 341 -3.74 2.15 14.15
C GLU A 341 -3.29 3.58 14.50
N THR A 342 -3.50 4.01 15.75
CA THR A 342 -2.96 5.26 16.29
C THR A 342 -1.78 4.98 17.21
N LEU A 343 -0.61 5.52 16.87
CA LEU A 343 0.63 5.42 17.63
C LEU A 343 0.93 6.75 18.34
N ASP A 344 1.48 6.65 19.55
CA ASP A 344 2.13 7.77 20.23
C ASP A 344 3.56 7.98 19.68
N LYS A 345 4.15 9.13 20.04
CA LYS A 345 5.53 9.50 19.68
C LYS A 345 6.55 8.40 20.01
N GLN A 346 6.43 7.75 21.17
CA GLN A 346 7.41 6.78 21.66
C GLN A 346 7.32 5.45 20.90
N LYS A 347 6.11 4.97 20.63
CA LYS A 347 5.88 3.84 19.72
C LYS A 347 6.37 4.12 18.32
N TYR A 348 6.04 5.26 17.72
CA TYR A 348 6.49 5.60 16.37
C TYR A 348 8.01 5.68 16.25
N ILE A 349 8.67 6.39 17.17
CA ILE A 349 10.14 6.50 17.19
C ILE A 349 10.78 5.12 17.35
N THR A 350 10.25 4.28 18.24
CA THR A 350 10.76 2.92 18.48
C THR A 350 10.54 2.04 17.23
N LEU A 351 9.34 2.05 16.66
CA LEU A 351 9.01 1.35 15.40
C LEU A 351 10.04 1.69 14.31
N VAL A 352 10.21 2.97 13.98
CA VAL A 352 11.11 3.35 12.86
C VAL A 352 12.59 3.21 13.20
N THR A 353 12.98 3.06 14.48
CA THR A 353 14.38 2.84 14.89
C THR A 353 14.78 1.38 15.07
N THR A 354 13.81 0.47 15.26
CA THR A 354 14.06 -0.98 15.28
C THR A 354 14.60 -1.46 13.93
N PRO A 355 15.72 -2.22 13.88
CA PRO A 355 16.20 -2.79 12.63
C PRO A 355 15.25 -3.87 12.10
N THR A 356 14.43 -3.54 11.11
CA THR A 356 13.57 -4.48 10.37
C THR A 356 13.61 -4.20 8.87
N THR A 357 13.41 -5.20 8.03
CA THR A 357 13.37 -5.04 6.57
C THR A 357 12.12 -4.33 6.09
N SER A 358 10.96 -4.58 6.70
CA SER A 358 9.67 -4.02 6.27
C SER A 358 9.64 -2.48 6.29
N LEU A 359 10.42 -1.84 7.16
CA LEU A 359 10.55 -0.38 7.20
C LEU A 359 11.11 0.25 5.92
N ARG A 360 11.79 -0.53 5.05
CA ARG A 360 12.23 -0.07 3.72
C ARG A 360 11.05 0.39 2.85
N ASN A 361 9.87 -0.20 3.07
CA ASN A 361 8.62 0.11 2.37
C ASN A 361 7.73 1.11 3.13
N LEU A 362 8.27 1.80 4.14
CA LEU A 362 7.57 2.89 4.82
C LEU A 362 7.40 4.08 3.86
N SER A 363 6.14 4.46 3.67
CA SER A 363 5.71 5.61 2.87
C SER A 363 4.95 6.61 3.75
N VAL A 364 5.38 7.87 3.73
CA VAL A 364 4.70 8.96 4.45
C VAL A 364 3.59 9.52 3.56
N ILE A 365 2.35 9.44 4.04
CA ILE A 365 1.14 9.92 3.35
C ILE A 365 0.88 11.38 3.71
N GLU A 366 1.05 11.74 4.99
CA GLU A 366 0.74 13.09 5.50
C GLU A 366 1.69 13.43 6.66
N MET A 367 2.10 14.68 6.77
CA MET A 367 2.83 15.20 7.93
C MET A 367 2.36 16.61 8.24
N LYS A 368 2.05 16.89 9.51
CA LYS A 368 1.60 18.20 9.99
C LYS A 368 2.58 18.75 11.01
N ARG A 369 2.99 20.00 10.82
CA ARG A 369 3.94 20.72 11.68
C ARG A 369 3.28 21.97 12.27
N GLU A 370 3.51 22.20 13.55
CA GLU A 370 3.13 23.43 14.26
C GLU A 370 4.33 23.95 15.05
N LYS A 371 4.58 25.27 15.00
CA LYS A 371 5.67 25.94 15.75
C LYS A 371 7.04 25.26 15.59
N GLY A 372 7.29 24.64 14.44
CA GLY A 372 8.53 23.92 14.11
C GLY A 372 8.58 22.44 14.53
N LYS A 373 7.67 21.94 15.37
CA LYS A 373 7.58 20.50 15.71
C LYS A 373 6.55 19.77 14.85
N ILE A 374 6.76 18.47 14.63
CA ILE A 374 5.77 17.58 14.01
C ILE A 374 4.68 17.26 15.05
N VAL A 375 3.41 17.52 14.71
CA VAL A 375 2.23 17.23 15.56
C VAL A 375 1.37 16.08 15.04
N SER A 376 1.51 15.70 13.77
CA SER A 376 0.92 14.46 13.26
C SER A 376 1.70 13.89 12.08
N ILE A 377 1.72 12.57 11.98
CA ILE A 377 2.29 11.80 10.86
C ILE A 377 1.24 10.76 10.46
N LYS A 378 0.98 10.59 9.17
CA LYS A 378 0.24 9.45 8.62
C LYS A 378 1.16 8.71 7.68
N PHE A 379 1.32 7.42 7.87
CA PHE A 379 2.20 6.59 7.05
C PHE A 379 1.58 5.21 6.80
N LYS A 380 2.11 4.52 5.79
CA LYS A 380 1.81 3.12 5.49
C LYS A 380 3.13 2.36 5.33
N ILE A 381 3.16 1.10 5.73
CA ILE A 381 4.21 0.16 5.34
C ILE A 381 3.57 -0.79 4.32
N ASN A 382 4.14 -0.87 3.11
CA ASN A 382 3.70 -1.87 2.13
C ASN A 382 4.42 -3.20 2.41
N GLU A 383 3.74 -4.33 2.20
CA GLU A 383 4.39 -5.64 2.25
C GLU A 383 5.32 -5.83 1.03
N ASP A 384 6.39 -6.62 1.19
CA ASP A 384 7.32 -6.94 0.11
C ASP A 384 6.70 -7.99 -0.82
N GLU A 385 6.38 -7.64 -2.08
CA GLU A 385 5.82 -8.58 -3.08
C GLU A 385 6.83 -9.66 -3.56
N GLU A 386 8.06 -9.69 -3.05
CA GLU A 386 9.16 -10.60 -3.49
C GLU A 386 8.98 -12.09 -3.10
N ASN A 387 7.79 -12.54 -2.67
CA ASN A 387 7.52 -13.95 -2.35
C ASN A 387 6.16 -14.43 -2.89
N ASN A 388 6.11 -14.75 -4.19
CA ASN A 388 4.99 -15.44 -4.84
C ASN A 388 5.52 -16.35 -5.98
#